data_AF-A0A2W7AL98-F1
#
_entry.id   AF-A0A2W7AL98-F1
#
_cell.length_a   1.000
_cell.length_b   1.000
_cell.length_c   1.000
_cell.angle_alpha   90.00
_cell.angle_beta   90.00
_cell.angle_gamma   90.00
#
_symmetry.space_group_name_H-M   'P 1'
#
loop_
_entity.id
_entity.type
_entity.pdbx_description
1 polymer ?
#
loop_
_entity_poly.entity_id
_entity_poly.type
_entity_poly.pdbx_seq_one_letter_code
_entity_poly.pdbx_strand_id
1 'polypeptide(L)'
;MTYSMTFSLILFMGVISIGYPVTILVNPLASVQDSHIQGNTPKDFDQVLKRDLLRYFQALDDGSVTVEYEMLRDIATQSGVALPKYYVWVKIYGPEGIVAEGAVKVAAIEKKKFEVLNYLSITDLKESPDRINQIFPMPVGDKIRTKLTQVE
;
A
#
# COMPACT_ATOMS: atom_id res chain seq x y z
N MET A 1 27.00 30.43 75.54
CA MET A 1 27.53 31.57 74.77
C MET A 1 28.35 30.95 73.65
N THR A 2 28.01 30.92 72.36
CA THR A 2 26.96 31.51 71.53
C THR A 2 26.95 30.68 70.23
N TYR A 3 25.77 30.51 69.60
CA TYR A 3 25.58 29.84 68.31
C TYR A 3 26.40 30.47 67.18
N SER A 4 26.83 29.68 66.19
CA SER A 4 26.84 30.15 64.80
C SER A 4 26.72 29.00 63.81
N MET A 5 25.59 29.00 63.10
CA MET A 5 25.30 28.21 61.91
C MET A 5 26.10 28.72 60.71
N THR A 6 26.64 27.81 59.90
CA THR A 6 26.88 28.08 58.48
C THR A 6 26.38 26.90 57.64
N PHE A 7 25.23 27.12 57.00
CA PHE A 7 24.70 26.33 55.90
C PHE A 7 25.58 26.56 54.66
N SER A 8 26.16 25.50 54.09
CA SER A 8 26.77 25.46 52.75
C SER A 8 27.02 23.99 52.45
N LEU A 9 26.71 23.37 51.33
CA LEU A 9 26.46 23.81 49.96
C LEU A 9 25.78 22.61 49.28
N ILE A 10 24.67 22.82 48.57
CA ILE A 10 24.03 21.78 47.75
C ILE A 10 24.99 21.46 46.60
N LEU A 11 25.62 20.28 46.64
CA LEU A 11 26.47 19.79 45.56
C LEU A 11 25.59 19.11 44.50
N PHE A 12 25.53 19.75 43.34
CA PHE A 12 25.00 19.25 42.06
C PHE A 12 25.37 17.78 41.83
N MET A 13 24.39 16.87 41.87
CA MET A 13 24.54 15.57 41.20
C MET A 13 24.37 15.79 39.70
N GLY A 14 25.52 15.85 39.02
CA GLY A 14 25.61 15.92 37.56
C GLY A 14 25.00 14.70 36.90
N VAL A 15 24.15 14.97 35.90
CA VAL A 15 23.62 14.01 34.94
C VAL A 15 24.79 13.51 34.09
N ILE A 16 25.31 12.32 34.40
CA ILE A 16 26.17 11.57 33.48
C ILE A 16 25.27 10.59 32.72
N SER A 17 24.43 11.11 31.82
CA SER A 17 23.86 10.29 30.75
C SER A 17 24.96 10.10 29.71
N ILE A 18 25.77 9.07 29.95
CA ILE A 18 26.72 8.51 29.00
C ILE A 18 25.96 8.24 27.70
N GLY A 19 26.39 8.91 26.63
CA GLY A 19 25.85 8.75 25.29
C GLY A 19 26.07 7.33 24.79
N TYR A 20 25.12 6.44 25.07
CA TYR A 20 24.97 5.23 24.28
C TYR A 20 24.54 5.67 22.89
N PRO A 21 25.32 5.39 21.82
CA PRO A 21 24.78 5.53 20.49
C PRO A 21 23.57 4.61 20.42
N VAL A 22 22.40 5.18 20.12
CA VAL A 22 21.22 4.40 19.74
C VAL A 22 21.66 3.59 18.54
N THR A 23 21.98 2.32 18.75
CA THR A 23 22.22 1.39 17.67
C THR A 23 20.87 1.21 17.00
N ILE A 24 20.68 1.90 15.88
CA ILE A 24 19.55 1.67 14.98
C ILE A 24 19.69 0.21 14.56
N LEU A 25 18.89 -0.67 15.18
CA LEU A 25 18.82 -2.07 14.83
C LEU A 25 18.18 -2.14 13.44
N VAL A 26 19.02 -2.06 12.40
CA VAL A 26 18.58 -2.20 11.01
C VAL A 26 18.05 -3.62 10.87
N ASN A 27 16.74 -3.79 10.81
CA ASN A 27 16.13 -5.10 10.70
C ASN A 27 16.40 -5.63 9.29
N PRO A 28 17.26 -6.65 9.10
CA PRO A 28 17.72 -7.07 7.77
C PRO A 28 16.55 -7.50 6.87
N LEU A 29 15.45 -7.98 7.45
CA LEU A 29 14.22 -8.31 6.73
C LEU A 29 13.54 -7.09 6.11
N ALA A 30 13.54 -5.94 6.80
CA ALA A 30 12.97 -4.70 6.27
C ALA A 30 13.80 -4.18 5.09
N SER A 31 15.13 -4.19 5.21
CA SER A 31 16.04 -3.80 4.13
C SER A 31 15.88 -4.66 2.87
N VAL A 32 15.68 -5.98 3.02
CA VAL A 32 15.42 -6.88 1.89
C VAL A 32 14.07 -6.58 1.26
N GLN A 33 13.00 -6.39 2.04
CA GLN A 33 11.68 -6.03 1.51
C GLN A 33 11.73 -4.72 0.70
N ASP A 34 12.41 -3.70 1.21
CA ASP A 34 12.55 -2.41 0.52
C ASP A 34 13.29 -2.57 -0.81
N SER A 35 14.34 -3.41 -0.86
CA SER A 35 15.10 -3.64 -2.10
C SER A 35 14.27 -4.33 -3.19
N HIS A 36 13.35 -5.23 -2.84
CA HIS A 36 12.47 -5.88 -3.79
C HIS A 36 11.37 -4.93 -4.31
N ILE A 37 10.82 -4.07 -3.44
CA ILE A 37 9.91 -3.00 -3.86
C ILE A 37 10.62 -2.05 -4.80
N GLN A 38 11.76 -1.51 -4.39
CA GLN A 38 12.57 -0.60 -5.23
C GLN A 38 13.08 -1.28 -6.50
N GLY A 39 13.34 -2.58 -6.47
CA GLY A 39 13.84 -3.36 -7.60
C GLY A 39 12.79 -3.67 -8.66
N ASN A 40 11.51 -3.70 -8.29
CA ASN A 40 10.43 -4.10 -9.19
C ASN A 40 9.43 -3.01 -9.52
N THR A 41 9.31 -1.98 -8.69
CA THR A 41 8.33 -0.91 -8.89
C THR A 41 8.83 0.07 -9.95
N PRO A 42 8.07 0.31 -11.03
CA PRO A 42 8.40 1.33 -12.02
C PRO A 42 8.56 2.71 -11.37
N LYS A 43 9.50 3.52 -11.88
CA LYS A 43 9.66 4.91 -11.44
C LYS A 43 8.44 5.76 -11.84
N ASP A 44 7.95 5.54 -13.05
CA ASP A 44 6.75 6.18 -13.60
C ASP A 44 5.50 5.36 -13.23
N PHE A 45 5.28 5.16 -11.92
CA PHE A 45 4.28 4.25 -11.37
C PHE A 45 2.90 4.42 -12.03
N ASP A 46 2.37 5.65 -12.01
CA ASP A 46 1.02 5.97 -12.48
C ASP A 46 0.85 5.68 -13.97
N GLN A 47 1.78 6.19 -14.79
CA GLN A 47 1.76 6.00 -16.23
C GLN A 47 1.81 4.52 -16.61
N VAL A 48 2.69 3.74 -15.97
CA VAL A 48 2.87 2.32 -16.27
C VAL A 48 1.68 1.50 -15.78
N LEU A 49 1.15 1.80 -14.59
CA LEU A 49 -0.03 1.12 -14.05
C LEU A 49 -1.27 1.39 -14.92
N LYS A 50 -1.53 2.65 -15.27
CA LYS A 50 -2.66 3.01 -16.13
C LYS A 50 -2.57 2.35 -17.51
N ARG A 51 -1.38 2.32 -18.12
CA ARG A 51 -1.11 1.59 -19.38
C ARG A 51 -1.46 0.10 -19.27
N ASP A 52 -1.02 -0.56 -18.21
CA ASP A 52 -1.18 -2.01 -18.07
C ASP A 52 -2.60 -2.40 -17.68
N LEU A 53 -3.29 -1.61 -16.86
CA LEU A 53 -4.72 -1.76 -16.61
C LEU A 53 -5.53 -1.56 -17.89
N LEU A 54 -5.24 -0.50 -18.66
CA LEU A 54 -5.89 -0.26 -19.95
C LEU A 54 -5.73 -1.45 -20.89
N ARG A 55 -4.50 -1.96 -21.05
CA ARG A 55 -4.23 -3.15 -21.87
C ARG A 55 -5.01 -4.37 -21.40
N TYR A 56 -5.10 -4.60 -20.09
CA TYR A 56 -5.85 -5.73 -19.53
C TYR A 56 -7.34 -5.64 -19.88
N PHE A 57 -7.97 -4.47 -19.66
CA PHE A 57 -9.41 -4.32 -19.90
C PHE A 57 -9.78 -4.21 -21.38
N GLN A 58 -8.91 -3.65 -22.23
CA GLN A 58 -9.08 -3.71 -23.69
C GLN A 58 -8.98 -5.13 -24.26
N ALA A 59 -8.31 -6.05 -23.57
CA ALA A 59 -8.29 -7.46 -23.99
C ALA A 59 -9.58 -8.21 -23.61
N LEU A 60 -10.40 -7.65 -22.72
CA LEU A 60 -11.67 -8.22 -22.28
C LEU A 60 -12.87 -7.66 -23.04
N ASP A 61 -12.72 -6.52 -23.69
CA ASP A 61 -13.77 -5.81 -24.43
C ASP A 61 -13.19 -5.23 -25.72
N ASP A 62 -13.81 -5.53 -26.87
CA ASP A 62 -13.37 -5.06 -28.21
C ASP A 62 -13.59 -3.54 -28.40
N GLY A 63 -14.17 -2.86 -27.39
CA GLY A 63 -14.46 -1.43 -27.40
C GLY A 63 -13.27 -0.50 -27.07
N SER A 64 -13.40 0.76 -27.48
CA SER A 64 -12.50 1.83 -27.02
C SER A 64 -12.81 2.20 -25.57
N VAL A 65 -12.16 1.51 -24.63
CA VAL A 65 -12.29 1.80 -23.20
C VAL A 65 -11.19 2.75 -22.70
N THR A 66 -11.49 3.45 -21.61
CA THR A 66 -10.51 4.15 -20.77
C THR A 66 -10.61 3.66 -19.34
N VAL A 67 -9.52 3.81 -18.56
CA VAL A 67 -9.45 3.30 -17.19
C VAL A 67 -8.98 4.41 -16.26
N GLU A 68 -9.76 4.67 -15.22
CA GLU A 68 -9.33 5.43 -14.05
C GLU A 68 -9.17 4.49 -12.87
N TYR A 69 -8.26 4.82 -11.96
CA TYR A 69 -8.01 4.00 -10.78
C TYR A 69 -7.76 4.83 -9.53
N GLU A 70 -8.04 4.23 -8.38
CA GLU A 70 -7.71 4.74 -7.05
C GLU A 70 -6.97 3.67 -6.26
N MET A 71 -5.91 4.05 -5.55
CA MET A 71 -5.19 3.12 -4.66
C MET A 71 -6.09 2.68 -3.51
N LEU A 72 -6.28 1.36 -3.35
CA LEU A 72 -6.93 0.80 -2.17
C LEU A 72 -5.95 0.70 -0.98
N ARG A 73 -4.65 0.86 -1.23
CA ARG A 73 -3.60 0.97 -0.22
C ARG A 73 -2.42 1.74 -0.79
N ASP A 74 -1.85 2.64 0.01
CA ASP A 74 -0.80 3.56 -0.45
C ASP A 74 0.55 2.86 -0.69
N ILE A 75 0.78 1.73 -0.01
CA ILE A 75 2.03 0.98 -0.06
C ILE A 75 1.83 -0.43 -0.62
N ALA A 76 2.88 -0.94 -1.27
CA ALA A 76 2.96 -2.33 -1.66
C ALA A 76 2.81 -3.26 -0.45
N THR A 77 2.16 -4.40 -0.68
CA THR A 77 2.24 -5.54 0.22
C THR A 77 3.26 -6.53 -0.33
N GLN A 78 4.27 -6.84 0.48
CA GLN A 78 5.26 -7.85 0.15
C GLN A 78 5.38 -8.85 1.31
N SER A 79 5.33 -10.13 0.98
CA SER A 79 5.63 -11.23 1.91
C SER A 79 6.86 -11.96 1.38
N GLY A 80 7.93 -11.99 2.19
CA GLY A 80 9.20 -12.60 1.82
C GLY A 80 9.77 -12.09 0.49
N VAL A 81 10.13 -13.02 -0.40
CA VAL A 81 10.74 -12.76 -1.72
C VAL A 81 9.72 -12.57 -2.85
N ALA A 82 8.42 -12.52 -2.54
CA ALA A 82 7.40 -12.37 -3.56
C ALA A 82 7.42 -10.97 -4.19
N LEU A 83 6.92 -10.85 -5.42
CA LEU A 83 6.78 -9.56 -6.09
C LEU A 83 5.90 -8.58 -5.26
N PRO A 84 6.21 -7.28 -5.27
CA PRO A 84 5.40 -6.24 -4.64
C PRO A 84 3.99 -6.24 -5.21
N LYS A 85 2.99 -6.28 -4.33
CA LYS A 85 1.57 -6.28 -4.71
C LYS A 85 0.92 -4.95 -4.38
N TYR A 86 0.17 -4.42 -5.33
CA TYR A 86 -0.65 -3.24 -5.16
C TYR A 86 -2.12 -3.59 -5.39
N TYR A 87 -3.00 -2.76 -4.81
CA TYR A 87 -4.43 -2.98 -4.86
C TYR A 87 -5.09 -1.68 -5.27
N VAL A 88 -5.94 -1.74 -6.28
CA VAL A 88 -6.60 -0.57 -6.85
C VAL A 88 -8.09 -0.83 -7.05
N TRP A 89 -8.87 0.23 -6.93
CA TRP A 89 -10.23 0.28 -7.38
C TRP A 89 -10.23 0.89 -8.78
N VAL A 90 -10.87 0.26 -9.75
CA VAL A 90 -10.90 0.73 -11.13
C VAL A 90 -12.31 1.12 -11.54
N LYS A 91 -12.41 2.15 -12.38
CA LYS A 91 -13.60 2.50 -13.15
C LYS A 91 -13.22 2.48 -14.62
N ILE A 92 -13.94 1.70 -15.41
CA ILE A 92 -13.71 1.50 -16.83
C ILE A 92 -14.84 2.19 -17.57
N TYR A 93 -14.48 3.12 -18.46
CA TYR A 93 -15.43 3.92 -19.20
C TYR A 93 -15.40 3.52 -20.68
N GLY A 94 -16.56 3.17 -21.21
CA GLY A 94 -16.83 3.07 -22.63
C GLY A 94 -17.47 4.35 -23.17
N PRO A 95 -17.93 4.35 -24.44
CA PRO A 95 -18.51 5.53 -25.08
C PRO A 95 -19.75 6.09 -24.37
N GLU A 96 -20.55 5.22 -23.73
CA GLU A 96 -21.83 5.58 -23.11
C GLU A 96 -21.74 5.75 -21.58
N GLY A 97 -20.56 5.60 -20.98
CA GLY A 97 -20.36 5.75 -19.54
C GLY A 97 -19.56 4.60 -18.92
N ILE A 98 -19.78 4.35 -17.63
CA ILE A 98 -19.09 3.27 -16.90
C ILE A 98 -19.61 1.92 -17.40
N VAL A 99 -18.71 1.11 -17.95
CA VAL A 99 -19.00 -0.25 -18.44
C VAL A 99 -18.59 -1.31 -17.42
N ALA A 100 -17.62 -1.00 -16.57
CA ALA A 100 -17.19 -1.90 -15.51
C ALA A 100 -16.53 -1.12 -14.35
N GLU A 101 -16.66 -1.66 -13.15
CA GLU A 101 -16.08 -1.12 -11.92
C GLU A 101 -15.68 -2.29 -11.00
N GLY A 102 -14.63 -2.14 -10.19
CA GLY A 102 -14.27 -3.18 -9.21
C GLY A 102 -12.87 -3.08 -8.65
N ALA A 103 -12.46 -4.13 -7.95
CA ALA A 103 -11.17 -4.21 -7.25
C ALA A 103 -10.17 -5.07 -8.02
N VAL A 104 -8.94 -4.56 -8.17
CA VAL A 104 -7.85 -5.23 -8.90
C VAL A 104 -6.64 -5.39 -7.99
N LYS A 105 -6.03 -6.57 -8.03
CA LYS A 105 -4.73 -6.87 -7.44
C LYS A 105 -3.69 -6.97 -8.54
N VAL A 106 -2.63 -6.19 -8.44
CA VAL A 106 -1.53 -6.18 -9.42
C VAL A 106 -0.19 -6.49 -8.77
N ALA A 107 0.75 -7.05 -9.54
CA ALA A 107 2.15 -7.21 -9.14
C ALA A 107 3.07 -6.33 -9.99
N ALA A 108 3.99 -5.61 -9.35
CA ALA A 108 5.04 -4.88 -10.04
C ALA A 108 6.17 -5.83 -10.45
N ILE A 109 6.65 -5.75 -11.70
CA ILE A 109 7.66 -6.66 -12.26
C ILE A 109 8.78 -5.85 -12.91
N GLU A 110 10.01 -6.03 -12.41
CA GLU A 110 11.27 -5.55 -13.01
C GLU A 110 11.28 -4.05 -13.41
N LYS A 111 10.48 -3.21 -12.78
CA LYS A 111 10.29 -1.77 -13.12
C LYS A 111 9.67 -1.51 -14.49
N LYS A 112 9.15 -2.53 -15.17
CA LYS A 112 8.67 -2.44 -16.56
C LYS A 112 7.16 -2.45 -16.67
N LYS A 113 6.50 -3.25 -15.82
CA LYS A 113 5.06 -3.48 -15.93
C LYS A 113 4.41 -3.80 -14.60
N PHE A 114 3.09 -3.63 -14.58
CA PHE A 114 2.20 -4.26 -13.63
C PHE A 114 1.47 -5.42 -14.30
N GLU A 115 1.40 -6.55 -13.62
CA GLU A 115 0.60 -7.70 -14.04
C GLU A 115 -0.66 -7.80 -13.18
N VAL A 116 -1.82 -7.87 -13.84
CA VAL A 116 -3.10 -8.09 -13.16
C VAL A 116 -3.17 -9.55 -12.71
N LEU A 117 -3.24 -9.76 -11.40
CA LEU A 117 -3.33 -11.09 -10.79
C LEU A 117 -4.79 -11.50 -10.58
N ASN A 118 -5.61 -10.56 -10.13
CA ASN A 118 -7.02 -10.79 -9.85
C ASN A 118 -7.82 -9.52 -10.13
N TYR A 119 -9.02 -9.69 -10.66
CA TYR A 119 -10.05 -8.67 -10.78
C TYR A 119 -11.36 -9.25 -10.22
N LEU A 120 -12.03 -8.50 -9.34
CA LEU A 120 -13.40 -8.76 -8.92
C LEU A 120 -14.25 -7.57 -9.34
N SER A 121 -15.28 -7.82 -10.16
CA SER A 121 -16.24 -6.80 -10.56
C SER A 121 -17.11 -6.35 -9.38
N ILE A 122 -17.76 -5.19 -9.49
CA ILE A 122 -18.71 -4.75 -8.47
C ILE A 122 -19.84 -5.77 -8.25
N THR A 123 -20.23 -6.49 -9.30
CA THR A 123 -21.20 -7.59 -9.23
C THR A 123 -20.66 -8.76 -8.40
N ASP A 124 -19.44 -9.24 -8.69
CA ASP A 124 -18.77 -10.30 -7.90
C ASP A 124 -18.66 -9.91 -6.42
N LEU A 125 -18.31 -8.64 -6.17
CA LEU A 125 -18.09 -8.10 -4.83
C LEU A 125 -19.39 -8.02 -4.01
N LYS A 126 -20.52 -7.73 -4.67
CA LYS A 126 -21.85 -7.70 -4.03
C LYS A 126 -22.42 -9.10 -3.83
N GLU A 127 -22.26 -10.00 -4.79
CA GLU A 127 -22.80 -11.36 -4.73
C GLU A 127 -22.03 -12.27 -3.77
N SER A 128 -20.72 -12.06 -3.64
CA SER A 128 -19.84 -12.95 -2.87
C SER A 128 -18.84 -12.16 -2.02
N PRO A 129 -19.31 -11.42 -0.99
CA PRO A 129 -18.45 -10.58 -0.15
C PRO A 129 -17.36 -11.36 0.60
N ASP A 130 -17.56 -12.66 0.83
CA ASP A 130 -16.56 -13.53 1.46
C ASP A 130 -15.32 -13.77 0.57
N ARG A 131 -15.46 -13.65 -0.76
CA ARG A 131 -14.34 -13.77 -1.71
C ARG A 131 -13.36 -12.61 -1.59
N ILE A 132 -13.78 -11.48 -1.04
CA ILE A 132 -12.93 -10.29 -0.87
C ILE A 132 -11.66 -10.67 -0.09
N ASN A 133 -11.82 -11.27 1.09
CA ASN A 133 -10.69 -11.57 1.97
C ASN A 133 -9.90 -12.82 1.54
N GLN A 134 -10.35 -13.55 0.52
CA GLN A 134 -9.59 -14.63 -0.11
C GLN A 134 -8.51 -14.10 -1.06
N ILE A 135 -8.77 -12.94 -1.67
CA ILE A 135 -7.88 -12.32 -2.68
C ILE A 135 -7.11 -11.14 -2.09
N PHE A 136 -7.80 -10.34 -1.28
CA PHE A 136 -7.34 -9.07 -0.73
C PHE A 136 -7.03 -9.22 0.77
N PRO A 137 -5.94 -8.62 1.27
CA PRO A 137 -5.69 -8.55 2.70
C PRO A 137 -6.82 -7.82 3.42
N MET A 138 -7.10 -8.19 4.68
CA MET A 138 -8.21 -7.65 5.48
C MET A 138 -8.34 -6.11 5.43
N PRO A 139 -7.26 -5.30 5.60
CA PRO A 139 -7.40 -3.83 5.53
C PRO A 139 -7.85 -3.31 4.15
N VAL A 140 -7.46 -4.01 3.07
CA VAL A 140 -7.89 -3.68 1.70
C VAL A 140 -9.34 -4.11 1.52
N GLY A 141 -9.71 -5.28 2.05
CA GLY A 141 -11.07 -5.77 2.05
C GLY A 141 -12.06 -4.84 2.74
N ASP A 142 -11.67 -4.26 3.88
CA ASP A 142 -12.49 -3.27 4.59
C ASP A 142 -12.69 -2.01 3.74
N LYS A 143 -11.64 -1.51 3.09
CA LYS A 143 -11.75 -0.36 2.17
C LYS A 143 -12.66 -0.67 0.98
N ILE A 144 -12.58 -1.87 0.41
CA ILE A 144 -13.49 -2.33 -0.65
C ILE A 144 -14.94 -2.31 -0.16
N ARG A 145 -15.25 -2.87 1.01
CA ARG A 145 -16.61 -2.85 1.58
C ARG A 145 -17.13 -1.43 1.78
N THR A 146 -16.29 -0.50 2.26
CA THR A 146 -16.64 0.92 2.38
C THR A 146 -16.94 1.57 1.03
N LYS A 147 -16.20 1.22 -0.03
CA LYS A 147 -16.53 1.73 -1.38
C LYS A 147 -17.86 1.17 -1.88
N LEU A 148 -18.17 -0.10 -1.63
CA LEU A 148 -19.45 -0.69 -2.06
C LEU A 148 -20.67 0.05 -1.49
N THR A 149 -20.58 0.59 -0.27
CA THR A 149 -21.66 1.40 0.34
C THR A 149 -21.76 2.82 -0.24
N GLN A 150 -20.78 3.27 -1.04
CA GLN A 150 -20.76 4.60 -1.68
C GLN A 150 -21.20 4.56 -3.14
N VAL A 151 -21.37 3.37 -3.72
CA VAL A 151 -21.82 3.16 -5.12
C VAL A 151 -23.31 2.77 -5.16
N GLU A 152 -24.08 3.21 -4.15
CA GLU A 152 -25.56 3.17 -4.14
C GLU A 152 -26.13 4.42 -4.78
#